data_AF-A0A519H0C6-F1
#
_entry.id   AF-A0A519H0C6-F1
#
_cell.length_a   1.000
_cell.length_b   1.000
_cell.length_c   1.000
_cell.angle_alpha   90.00
_cell.angle_beta   90.00
_cell.angle_gamma   90.00
#
_symmetry.space_group_name_H-M   'P 1'
#
loop_
_entity.id
_entity.type
_entity.pdbx_description
1 polymer ?
#
loop_
_entity_poly.entity_id
_entity_poly.type
_entity_poly.pdbx_seq_one_letter_code
_entity_poly.pdbx_strand_id
1 'polypeptide(L)'
;LRRHLAWAGVAILGAASLATVALSRGETISALWVVAAAICTYLIAYRYYSLFIAQKVLGLDANRQTPAWKYNDGLDFVPTNKHVLFGHHFAAIAGAGPLVGPVLAAQMGYLPGMLWILAGVVFAGAVQDFIVLFISTRRDGRSLGDLVKQEMGTVPGLIALFGAFMIMIIILAVLALIVVKALADSPWGLFTVAATIPVALFMGVYLRYIRPGRIGEVSVIGFTLLMAAIFGGQWVSESPTLAPIFTLEPTTLVGLLIGYGFVAASIPVWLLLAPRDYLSTFLKIGTIVALAIGIVIVAPPLKMPALTQFAAGGGPVWAGNLFPFLFITIACGAVSGFHALISSGTTPKLLENESHARYIGYGGM
;
A
#
# COMPACT_ATOMS: atom_id res chain seq x y z
N LEU A 1 -16.28 2.00 30.44
CA LEU A 1 -17.51 1.53 29.74
C LEU A 1 -17.95 2.44 28.58
N ARG A 2 -18.29 3.72 28.80
CA ARG A 2 -18.84 4.62 27.75
C ARG A 2 -17.99 4.73 26.47
N ARG A 3 -16.65 4.77 26.60
CA ARG A 3 -15.73 4.81 25.44
C ARG A 3 -15.75 3.54 24.56
N HIS A 4 -16.25 2.42 25.06
CA HIS A 4 -16.32 1.14 24.32
C HIS A 4 -17.69 0.87 23.71
N LEU A 5 -18.73 1.63 24.07
CA LEU A 5 -20.08 1.44 23.52
C LEU A 5 -20.13 1.66 22.00
N ALA A 6 -19.47 2.69 21.50
CA ALA A 6 -19.37 2.93 20.05
C ALA A 6 -18.70 1.75 19.33
N TRP A 7 -17.63 1.20 19.93
CA TRP A 7 -16.93 0.03 19.37
C TRP A 7 -17.74 -1.26 19.47
N ALA A 8 -18.59 -1.40 20.47
CA ALA A 8 -19.55 -2.50 20.55
C ALA A 8 -20.57 -2.41 19.40
N GLY A 9 -21.05 -1.20 19.06
CA GLY A 9 -21.89 -0.97 17.89
C GLY A 9 -21.20 -1.38 16.58
N VAL A 10 -19.94 -0.98 16.38
CA VAL A 10 -19.13 -1.40 15.22
C VAL A 10 -18.95 -2.93 15.17
N ALA A 11 -18.74 -3.57 16.33
CA ALA A 11 -18.61 -5.02 16.42
C ALA A 11 -19.91 -5.74 16.07
N ILE A 12 -21.05 -5.26 16.57
CA ILE A 12 -22.36 -5.81 16.24
C ILE A 12 -22.65 -5.65 14.75
N LEU A 13 -22.37 -4.48 14.18
CA LEU A 13 -22.55 -4.23 12.74
C LEU A 13 -21.66 -5.15 11.89
N GLY A 14 -20.39 -5.30 12.26
CA GLY A 14 -19.46 -6.19 11.58
C GLY A 14 -19.90 -7.66 11.67
N ALA A 15 -20.31 -8.11 12.86
CA ALA A 15 -20.81 -9.46 13.07
C ALA A 15 -22.10 -9.72 12.28
N ALA A 16 -23.04 -8.77 12.28
CA ALA A 16 -24.26 -8.85 11.48
C ALA A 16 -23.94 -8.91 9.98
N SER A 17 -22.99 -8.10 9.51
CA SER A 17 -22.58 -8.08 8.10
C SER A 17 -21.89 -9.37 7.66
N LEU A 18 -21.04 -9.95 8.52
CA LEU A 18 -20.44 -11.26 8.25
C LEU A 18 -21.48 -12.37 8.30
N ALA A 19 -22.43 -12.29 9.24
CA ALA A 19 -23.52 -13.27 9.36
C ALA A 19 -24.46 -13.24 8.14
N THR A 20 -24.82 -12.06 7.63
CA THR A 20 -25.63 -11.98 6.40
C THR A 20 -24.87 -12.56 5.21
N VAL A 21 -23.58 -12.23 5.05
CA VAL A 21 -22.74 -12.81 3.99
C VAL A 21 -22.62 -14.34 4.10
N ALA A 22 -22.50 -14.88 5.31
CA ALA A 22 -22.29 -16.31 5.54
C ALA A 22 -23.58 -17.15 5.50
N LEU A 23 -24.72 -16.59 5.93
CA LEU A 23 -25.97 -17.33 6.12
C LEU A 23 -26.94 -17.20 4.94
N SER A 24 -26.87 -16.13 4.15
CA SER A 24 -27.72 -15.96 2.97
C SER A 24 -27.32 -16.97 1.87
N ARG A 25 -28.10 -18.05 1.75
CA ARG A 25 -27.95 -19.07 0.70
C ARG A 25 -29.12 -18.96 -0.29
N GLY A 26 -28.81 -18.78 -1.58
CA GLY A 26 -29.80 -18.73 -2.65
C GLY A 26 -30.31 -17.33 -3.03
N GLU A 27 -29.96 -16.29 -2.27
CA GLU A 27 -30.28 -14.88 -2.57
C GLU A 27 -29.04 -14.10 -2.99
N THR A 28 -29.20 -13.09 -3.84
CA THR A 28 -28.12 -12.18 -4.24
C THR A 28 -27.78 -11.22 -3.11
N ILE A 29 -26.64 -11.42 -2.46
CA ILE A 29 -26.17 -10.57 -1.36
C ILE A 29 -25.65 -9.26 -1.95
N SER A 30 -26.01 -8.13 -1.37
CA SER A 30 -25.46 -6.84 -1.79
C SER A 30 -23.97 -6.74 -1.43
N ALA A 31 -23.15 -6.18 -2.33
CA ALA A 31 -21.74 -5.89 -2.07
C ALA A 31 -21.55 -4.95 -0.85
N LEU A 32 -22.59 -4.22 -0.45
CA LEU A 32 -22.62 -3.39 0.76
C LEU A 32 -22.21 -4.17 2.01
N TRP A 33 -22.68 -5.40 2.18
CA TRP A 33 -22.39 -6.19 3.37
C TRP A 33 -20.92 -6.58 3.48
N VAL A 34 -20.28 -6.85 2.34
CA VAL A 34 -18.84 -7.13 2.28
C VAL A 34 -18.03 -5.91 2.68
N VAL A 35 -18.39 -4.73 2.16
CA VAL A 35 -17.73 -3.46 2.52
C VAL A 35 -17.92 -3.14 4.00
N ALA A 36 -19.14 -3.28 4.52
CA ALA A 36 -19.44 -3.05 5.94
C ALA A 36 -18.66 -4.01 6.85
N ALA A 37 -18.61 -5.29 6.51
CA ALA A 37 -17.83 -6.30 7.21
C ALA A 37 -16.33 -5.95 7.24
N ALA A 38 -15.77 -5.52 6.11
CA ALA A 38 -14.37 -5.14 6.01
C ALA A 38 -14.03 -3.92 6.88
N ILE A 39 -14.81 -2.84 6.75
CA ILE A 39 -14.61 -1.60 7.53
C ILE A 39 -14.69 -1.91 9.04
N CYS A 40 -15.71 -2.64 9.48
CA CYS A 40 -15.87 -2.96 10.89
C CYS A 40 -14.71 -3.82 11.42
N THR A 41 -14.28 -4.83 10.65
CA THR A 41 -13.17 -5.72 11.02
C THR A 41 -11.87 -4.94 11.18
N TYR A 42 -11.50 -4.12 10.20
CA TYR A 42 -10.25 -3.34 10.26
C TYR A 42 -10.27 -2.25 11.31
N LEU A 43 -11.40 -1.57 11.53
CA LEU A 43 -11.53 -0.57 12.60
C LEU A 43 -11.33 -1.20 13.99
N ILE A 44 -11.91 -2.38 14.23
CA ILE A 44 -11.77 -3.11 15.50
C ILE A 44 -10.34 -3.63 15.67
N ALA A 45 -9.77 -4.24 14.63
CA ALA A 45 -8.40 -4.73 14.64
C ALA A 45 -7.41 -3.60 14.90
N TYR A 46 -7.53 -2.47 14.19
CA TYR A 46 -6.73 -1.29 14.43
C TYR A 46 -6.93 -0.74 15.84
N ARG A 47 -8.16 -0.71 16.38
CA ARG A 47 -8.40 -0.15 17.72
C ARG A 47 -7.80 -0.98 18.85
N TYR A 48 -7.96 -2.29 18.79
CA TYR A 48 -7.68 -3.20 19.91
C TYR A 48 -6.44 -4.05 19.66
N TYR A 49 -6.37 -4.75 18.53
CA TYR A 49 -5.30 -5.70 18.26
C TYR A 49 -3.97 -4.99 17.98
N SER A 50 -3.97 -3.94 17.14
CA SER A 50 -2.74 -3.16 16.91
C SER A 50 -2.25 -2.43 18.17
N LEU A 51 -3.16 -2.04 19.07
CA LEU A 51 -2.80 -1.44 20.35
C LEU A 51 -2.17 -2.45 21.29
N PHE A 52 -2.73 -3.68 21.35
CA PHE A 52 -2.15 -4.79 22.07
C PHE A 52 -0.73 -5.09 21.57
N ILE A 53 -0.54 -5.19 20.25
CA ILE A 53 0.79 -5.41 19.67
C ILE A 53 1.74 -4.26 20.04
N ALA A 54 1.32 -3.01 19.84
CA ALA A 54 2.15 -1.84 20.11
C ALA A 54 2.58 -1.72 21.59
N GLN A 55 1.68 -1.99 22.53
CA GLN A 55 1.93 -1.73 23.96
C GLN A 55 2.43 -2.96 24.72
N LYS A 56 1.92 -4.16 24.41
CA LYS A 56 2.20 -5.39 25.17
C LYS A 56 3.24 -6.28 24.50
N VAL A 57 3.27 -6.33 23.17
CA VAL A 57 4.22 -7.19 22.43
C VAL A 57 5.50 -6.43 22.12
N LEU A 58 5.39 -5.25 21.52
CA LEU A 58 6.53 -4.46 21.05
C LEU A 58 7.02 -3.44 22.09
N GLY A 59 6.11 -2.88 22.89
CA GLY A 59 6.46 -1.86 23.89
C GLY A 59 7.08 -0.62 23.23
N LEU A 60 6.31 0.05 22.37
CA LEU A 60 6.73 1.31 21.73
C LEU A 60 7.06 2.37 22.79
N ASP A 61 8.19 3.03 22.63
CA ASP A 61 8.68 4.08 23.52
C ASP A 61 8.80 5.41 22.77
N ALA A 62 7.96 6.39 23.13
CA ALA A 62 7.96 7.70 22.50
C ALA A 62 9.24 8.52 22.79
N ASN A 63 10.02 8.16 23.81
CA ASN A 63 11.25 8.85 24.20
C ASN A 63 12.50 8.26 23.52
N ARG A 64 12.37 7.11 22.86
CA ARG A 64 13.49 6.49 22.14
C ARG A 64 13.80 7.27 20.87
N GLN A 65 15.03 7.72 20.76
CA GLN A 65 15.53 8.38 19.54
C GLN A 65 15.52 7.39 18.37
N THR A 66 14.86 7.75 17.28
CA THR A 66 14.79 6.94 16.06
C THR A 66 16.03 7.13 15.18
N PRO A 67 16.34 6.21 14.27
CA PRO A 67 17.45 6.34 13.33
C PRO A 67 17.36 7.62 12.47
N ALA A 68 16.14 8.08 12.15
CA ALA A 68 15.92 9.33 11.43
C ALA A 68 16.57 10.54 12.11
N TRP A 69 16.60 10.56 13.46
CA TRP A 69 17.27 11.60 14.23
C TRP A 69 18.74 11.30 14.49
N LYS A 70 19.08 10.02 14.74
CA LYS A 70 20.44 9.61 15.12
C LYS A 70 21.44 9.71 13.97
N TYR A 71 21.03 9.40 12.75
CA TYR A 71 21.88 9.38 11.55
C TYR A 71 21.47 10.43 10.51
N ASN A 72 20.81 11.51 10.95
CA ASN A 72 20.22 12.51 10.07
C ASN A 72 21.26 13.12 9.11
N ASP A 73 21.27 12.64 7.86
CA ASP A 73 22.22 13.00 6.81
C ASP A 73 21.63 14.01 5.82
N GLY A 74 20.33 14.32 5.94
CA GLY A 74 19.63 15.18 5.00
C GLY A 74 19.39 14.55 3.62
N LEU A 75 19.68 13.25 3.45
CA LEU A 75 19.54 12.49 2.21
C LEU A 75 18.56 11.34 2.38
N ASP A 76 18.97 10.30 3.13
CA ASP A 76 18.22 9.06 3.37
C ASP A 76 17.58 9.03 4.76
N PHE A 77 18.28 9.57 5.76
CA PHE A 77 17.81 9.65 7.13
C PHE A 77 17.32 11.06 7.40
N VAL A 78 16.00 11.24 7.41
CA VAL A 78 15.38 12.55 7.63
C VAL A 78 14.09 12.39 8.43
N PRO A 79 13.97 13.01 9.62
CA PRO A 79 12.74 12.93 10.40
C PRO A 79 11.60 13.57 9.61
N THR A 80 10.59 12.76 9.31
CA THR A 80 9.47 13.12 8.44
C THR A 80 8.17 13.02 9.24
N ASN A 81 7.27 13.99 9.02
CA ASN A 81 5.99 14.00 9.69
C ASN A 81 5.20 12.71 9.45
N LYS A 82 4.55 12.20 10.49
CA LYS A 82 3.78 10.95 10.45
C LYS A 82 2.79 10.81 9.30
N HIS A 83 2.16 11.89 8.83
CA HIS A 83 1.17 11.82 7.75
C HIS A 83 1.82 11.74 6.37
N VAL A 84 2.94 12.44 6.19
CA VAL A 84 3.74 12.35 4.96
C VAL A 84 4.40 10.98 4.89
N LEU A 85 4.97 10.50 6.01
CA LEU A 85 5.56 9.17 6.09
C LEU A 85 4.52 8.05 5.97
N PHE A 86 3.30 8.24 6.51
CA PHE A 86 2.19 7.34 6.26
C PHE A 86 1.89 7.25 4.77
N GLY A 87 1.79 8.37 4.07
CA GLY A 87 1.55 8.36 2.62
C GLY A 87 2.71 7.74 1.84
N HIS A 88 3.96 8.02 2.24
CA HIS A 88 5.16 7.36 1.70
C HIS A 88 5.07 5.84 1.82
N HIS A 89 4.87 5.36 3.05
CA HIS A 89 4.79 3.95 3.36
C HIS A 89 3.61 3.27 2.66
N PHE A 90 2.40 3.83 2.81
CA PHE A 90 1.17 3.34 2.21
C PHE A 90 1.28 3.26 0.69
N ALA A 91 1.76 4.31 0.03
CA ALA A 91 1.87 4.30 -1.43
C ALA A 91 2.95 3.33 -1.90
N ALA A 92 4.04 3.13 -1.16
CA ALA A 92 5.06 2.16 -1.48
C ALA A 92 4.54 0.72 -1.38
N ILE A 93 3.72 0.38 -0.38
CA ILE A 93 3.18 -0.98 -0.21
C ILE A 93 1.90 -1.23 -1.04
N ALA A 94 1.11 -0.19 -1.33
CA ALA A 94 -0.09 -0.26 -2.16
C ALA A 94 0.27 -0.35 -3.65
N GLY A 95 0.81 -1.49 -4.07
CA GLY A 95 1.15 -1.80 -5.46
C GLY A 95 0.00 -2.44 -6.27
N ALA A 96 0.33 -3.04 -7.42
CA ALA A 96 -0.64 -3.77 -8.23
C ALA A 96 -1.02 -5.14 -7.63
N GLY A 97 -0.16 -5.71 -6.78
CA GLY A 97 -0.35 -7.04 -6.17
C GLY A 97 -1.70 -7.20 -5.44
N PRO A 98 -2.09 -6.27 -4.54
CA PRO A 98 -3.39 -6.32 -3.85
C PRO A 98 -4.62 -6.23 -4.77
N LEU A 99 -4.47 -5.80 -6.03
CA LEU A 99 -5.56 -5.79 -7.02
C LEU A 99 -5.58 -7.08 -7.84
N VAL A 100 -4.42 -7.50 -8.35
CA VAL A 100 -4.31 -8.68 -9.22
C VAL A 100 -4.62 -9.96 -8.44
N GLY A 101 -4.09 -10.11 -7.22
CA GLY A 101 -4.26 -11.32 -6.41
C GLY A 101 -5.73 -11.71 -6.19
N PRO A 102 -6.58 -10.81 -5.64
CA PRO A 102 -8.01 -11.08 -5.47
C PRO A 102 -8.75 -11.34 -6.77
N VAL A 103 -8.41 -10.65 -7.87
CA VAL A 103 -9.04 -10.88 -9.18
C VAL A 103 -8.73 -12.29 -9.70
N LEU A 104 -7.47 -12.74 -9.58
CA LEU A 104 -7.11 -14.10 -9.97
C LEU A 104 -7.75 -15.15 -9.04
N ALA A 105 -7.79 -14.88 -7.74
CA ALA A 105 -8.43 -15.74 -6.75
C ALA A 105 -9.95 -15.80 -6.86
N ALA A 106 -10.58 -14.77 -7.47
CA ALA A 106 -12.02 -14.73 -7.66
C ALA A 106 -12.53 -15.96 -8.42
N GLN A 107 -11.71 -16.61 -9.25
CA GLN A 107 -12.10 -17.86 -9.93
C GLN A 107 -12.61 -18.93 -8.96
N MET A 108 -12.20 -18.92 -7.68
CA MET A 108 -12.62 -19.86 -6.63
C MET A 108 -13.90 -19.44 -5.90
N GLY A 109 -14.50 -18.32 -6.28
CA GLY A 109 -15.60 -17.66 -5.59
C GLY A 109 -15.11 -16.49 -4.73
N TYR A 110 -16.04 -15.65 -4.28
CA TYR A 110 -15.68 -14.45 -3.51
C TYR A 110 -15.35 -14.76 -2.04
N LEU A 111 -15.94 -15.81 -1.46
CA LEU A 111 -15.92 -16.04 -0.02
C LEU A 111 -14.52 -16.38 0.53
N PRO A 112 -13.75 -17.31 -0.07
CA PRO A 112 -12.42 -17.66 0.44
C PRO A 112 -11.46 -16.47 0.38
N GLY A 113 -11.46 -15.75 -0.75
CA GLY A 113 -10.65 -14.55 -0.93
C GLY A 113 -11.00 -13.46 0.07
N MET A 114 -12.30 -13.18 0.26
CA MET A 114 -12.78 -12.23 1.25
C MET A 114 -12.30 -12.58 2.66
N LEU A 115 -12.48 -13.82 3.10
CA LEU A 115 -12.06 -14.26 4.44
C LEU A 115 -10.55 -14.14 4.63
N TRP A 116 -9.77 -14.53 3.62
CA TRP A 116 -8.32 -14.45 3.69
C TRP A 116 -7.80 -13.01 3.65
N ILE A 117 -8.41 -12.11 2.87
CA ILE A 117 -8.07 -10.69 2.92
C ILE A 117 -8.35 -10.14 4.34
N LEU A 118 -9.54 -10.40 4.90
CA LEU A 118 -9.89 -9.90 6.22
C LEU A 118 -9.00 -10.45 7.34
N ALA A 119 -8.85 -11.77 7.42
CA ALA A 119 -8.07 -12.41 8.48
C ALA A 119 -6.56 -12.27 8.25
N GLY A 120 -6.11 -12.48 7.01
CA GLY A 120 -4.71 -12.42 6.63
C GLY A 120 -4.11 -11.03 6.83
N VAL A 121 -4.80 -9.96 6.41
CA VAL A 121 -4.33 -8.58 6.67
C VAL A 121 -4.22 -8.33 8.17
N VAL A 122 -5.26 -8.66 8.95
CA VAL A 122 -5.33 -8.35 10.39
C VAL A 122 -4.29 -9.09 11.21
N PHE A 123 -4.14 -10.39 10.99
CA PHE A 123 -3.34 -11.28 11.85
C PHE A 123 -1.94 -11.55 11.31
N ALA A 124 -1.72 -11.42 10.01
CA ALA A 124 -0.43 -11.74 9.41
C ALA A 124 0.22 -10.50 8.78
N GLY A 125 -0.43 -9.83 7.83
CA GLY A 125 0.18 -8.79 7.01
C GLY A 125 0.53 -7.53 7.80
N ALA A 126 -0.47 -6.94 8.46
CA ALA A 126 -0.30 -5.76 9.30
C ALA A 126 0.61 -6.03 10.50
N VAL A 127 0.59 -7.25 11.02
CA VAL A 127 1.46 -7.69 12.12
C VAL A 127 2.91 -7.80 11.65
N GLN A 128 3.15 -8.52 10.55
CA GLN A 128 4.47 -8.72 9.97
C GLN A 128 5.11 -7.38 9.63
N ASP A 129 4.38 -6.53 8.91
CA ASP A 129 4.90 -5.24 8.46
C ASP A 129 5.25 -4.33 9.64
N PHE A 130 4.37 -4.24 10.62
CA PHE A 130 4.60 -3.46 11.85
C PHE A 130 5.77 -4.00 12.67
N ILE A 131 5.90 -5.32 12.84
CA ILE A 131 7.01 -5.94 13.56
C ILE A 131 8.34 -5.67 12.84
N VAL A 132 8.39 -5.83 11.51
CA VAL A 132 9.61 -5.58 10.74
C VAL A 132 10.02 -4.11 10.82
N LEU A 133 9.07 -3.18 10.71
CA LEU A 133 9.32 -1.75 10.88
C LEU A 133 9.92 -1.44 12.25
N PHE A 134 9.32 -2.02 13.30
CA PHE A 134 9.79 -1.86 14.67
C PHE A 134 11.21 -2.41 14.88
N ILE A 135 11.47 -3.64 14.43
CA ILE A 135 12.79 -4.29 14.57
C ILE A 135 13.84 -3.46 13.83
N SER A 136 13.58 -3.08 12.58
CA SER A 136 14.52 -2.29 11.79
C SER A 136 14.77 -0.92 12.43
N THR A 137 13.74 -0.25 12.93
CA THR A 137 13.87 1.04 13.66
C THR A 137 14.82 0.90 14.85
N ARG A 138 14.71 -0.18 15.64
CA ARG A 138 15.61 -0.42 16.79
C ARG A 138 17.00 -0.91 16.41
N ARG A 139 17.18 -1.34 15.16
CA ARG A 139 18.44 -1.78 14.57
C ARG A 139 18.97 -0.77 13.57
N ASP A 140 18.79 0.52 13.86
CA ASP A 140 19.36 1.65 13.10
C ASP A 140 18.87 1.77 11.63
N GLY A 141 17.68 1.25 11.30
CA GLY A 141 17.12 1.31 9.95
C GLY A 141 17.79 0.35 8.96
N ARG A 142 18.32 -0.78 9.45
CA ARG A 142 18.98 -1.80 8.64
C ARG A 142 18.02 -2.64 7.82
N SER A 143 18.49 -3.04 6.63
CA SER A 143 17.75 -3.89 5.70
C SER A 143 17.49 -5.29 6.27
N LEU A 144 16.47 -5.97 5.77
CA LEU A 144 16.14 -7.33 6.21
C LEU A 144 17.31 -8.32 6.07
N GLY A 145 18.09 -8.22 4.98
CA GLY A 145 19.28 -9.07 4.78
C GLY A 145 20.37 -8.81 5.82
N ASP A 146 20.59 -7.54 6.18
CA ASP A 146 21.54 -7.17 7.23
C ASP A 146 21.08 -7.62 8.62
N LEU A 147 19.77 -7.58 8.88
CA LEU A 147 19.19 -8.10 10.12
C LEU A 147 19.42 -9.61 10.25
N VAL A 148 19.13 -10.37 9.19
CA VAL A 148 19.39 -11.83 9.16
C VAL A 148 20.89 -12.11 9.38
N LYS A 149 21.77 -11.33 8.75
CA LYS A 149 23.22 -11.46 8.92
C LYS A 149 23.66 -11.26 10.38
N GLN A 150 23.05 -10.32 11.09
CA GLN A 150 23.37 -10.04 12.49
C GLN A 150 22.90 -11.14 13.44
N GLU A 151 21.74 -11.74 13.18
CA GLU A 151 21.13 -12.73 14.07
C GLU A 151 21.63 -14.16 13.78
N MET A 152 21.86 -14.52 12.50
CA MET A 152 22.15 -15.89 12.07
C MET A 152 23.57 -16.07 11.51
N GLY A 153 24.35 -14.97 11.40
CA GLY A 153 25.72 -14.99 10.88
C GLY A 153 25.82 -14.76 9.37
N THR A 154 27.06 -14.75 8.88
CA THR A 154 27.40 -14.29 7.52
C THR A 154 26.78 -15.12 6.40
N VAL A 155 26.77 -16.46 6.52
CA VAL A 155 26.29 -17.34 5.45
C VAL A 155 24.77 -17.18 5.24
N PRO A 156 23.91 -17.33 6.27
CA PRO A 156 22.47 -17.07 6.11
C PRO A 156 22.18 -15.62 5.68
N GLY A 157 22.94 -14.66 6.21
CA GLY A 157 22.83 -13.25 5.84
C GLY A 157 23.08 -12.97 4.35
N LEU A 158 24.13 -13.57 3.78
CA LEU A 158 24.45 -13.42 2.36
C LEU A 158 23.37 -14.06 1.47
N ILE A 159 22.86 -15.24 1.86
CA ILE A 159 21.75 -15.90 1.15
C ILE A 159 20.50 -15.01 1.18
N ALA A 160 20.16 -14.45 2.35
CA ALA A 160 19.01 -13.56 2.50
C ALA A 160 19.17 -12.27 1.68
N LEU A 161 20.37 -11.66 1.68
CA LEU A 161 20.66 -10.46 0.91
C LEU A 161 20.57 -10.71 -0.60
N PHE A 162 21.16 -11.80 -1.08
CA PHE A 162 21.07 -12.20 -2.49
C PHE A 162 19.63 -12.54 -2.89
N GLY A 163 18.90 -13.27 -2.04
CA GLY A 163 17.49 -13.59 -2.25
C GLY A 163 16.61 -12.33 -2.31
N ALA A 164 16.81 -11.39 -1.38
CA ALA A 164 16.11 -10.10 -1.38
C ALA A 164 16.41 -9.31 -2.66
N PHE A 165 17.67 -9.29 -3.10
CA PHE A 165 18.08 -8.64 -4.35
C PHE A 165 17.39 -9.27 -5.58
N MET A 166 17.37 -10.60 -5.69
CA MET A 166 16.65 -11.29 -6.78
C MET A 166 15.14 -11.01 -6.76
N ILE A 167 14.52 -11.02 -5.58
CA ILE A 167 13.10 -10.68 -5.41
C ILE A 167 12.83 -9.25 -5.88
N MET A 168 13.68 -8.29 -5.52
CA MET A 168 13.55 -6.90 -5.97
C MET A 168 13.60 -6.78 -7.48
N ILE A 169 14.51 -7.50 -8.17
CA ILE A 169 14.57 -7.50 -9.64
C ILE A 169 13.28 -8.03 -10.24
N ILE A 170 12.77 -9.17 -9.75
CA ILE A 170 11.55 -9.79 -10.26
C ILE A 170 10.35 -8.85 -10.07
N ILE A 171 10.21 -8.27 -8.87
CA ILE A 171 9.11 -7.36 -8.58
C ILE A 171 9.19 -6.10 -9.44
N LEU A 172 10.37 -5.49 -9.59
CA LEU A 172 10.55 -4.32 -10.44
C LEU A 172 10.21 -4.64 -11.90
N ALA A 173 10.60 -5.80 -12.42
CA ALA A 173 10.27 -6.21 -13.78
C ALA A 173 8.75 -6.38 -13.98
N VAL A 174 8.06 -7.05 -13.05
CA VAL A 174 6.61 -7.25 -13.12
C VAL A 174 5.85 -5.93 -13.00
N LEU A 175 6.25 -5.06 -12.05
CA LEU A 175 5.63 -3.76 -11.87
C LEU A 175 5.87 -2.85 -13.07
N ALA A 176 7.08 -2.84 -13.63
CA ALA A 176 7.40 -2.09 -14.84
C ALA A 176 6.52 -2.53 -16.03
N LEU A 177 6.35 -3.84 -16.21
CA LEU A 177 5.47 -4.38 -17.26
C LEU A 177 4.02 -3.92 -17.08
N ILE A 178 3.48 -3.94 -15.85
CA ILE A 178 2.11 -3.48 -15.57
C ILE A 178 1.97 -1.99 -15.88
N VAL A 179 2.93 -1.16 -15.46
CA VAL A 179 2.93 0.28 -15.71
C VAL A 179 3.00 0.58 -17.20
N VAL A 180 3.92 -0.06 -17.93
CA VAL A 180 4.08 0.14 -19.38
C VAL A 180 2.80 -0.24 -20.13
N LYS A 181 2.19 -1.39 -19.80
CA LYS A 181 0.91 -1.78 -20.41
C LYS A 181 -0.23 -0.81 -20.10
N ALA A 182 -0.25 -0.22 -18.90
CA ALA A 182 -1.27 0.74 -18.52
C ALA A 182 -1.08 2.11 -19.17
N LEU A 183 0.15 2.49 -19.54
CA LEU A 183 0.50 3.82 -20.06
C LEU A 183 0.68 3.90 -21.57
N ALA A 184 1.08 2.80 -22.24
CA ALA A 184 1.40 2.80 -23.68
C ALA A 184 0.25 3.35 -24.55
N ASP A 185 -0.98 2.96 -24.23
CA ASP A 185 -2.18 3.35 -24.99
C ASP A 185 -2.98 4.47 -24.29
N SER A 186 -2.38 5.16 -23.30
CA SER A 186 -3.09 6.15 -22.47
C SER A 186 -2.31 7.47 -22.36
N PRO A 187 -2.51 8.41 -23.32
CA PRO A 187 -1.96 9.76 -23.25
C PRO A 187 -2.37 10.49 -21.97
N TRP A 188 -3.63 10.27 -21.54
CA TRP A 188 -4.15 10.78 -20.28
C TRP A 188 -3.32 10.29 -19.10
N GLY A 189 -3.09 8.98 -19.02
CA GLY A 189 -2.31 8.37 -17.95
C GLY A 189 -0.87 8.88 -17.92
N LEU A 190 -0.20 8.88 -19.08
CA LEU A 190 1.21 9.29 -19.16
C LEU A 190 1.38 10.77 -18.78
N PHE A 191 0.54 11.66 -19.30
CA PHE A 191 0.56 13.07 -18.94
C PHE A 191 0.36 13.27 -17.43
N THR A 192 -0.65 12.62 -16.86
CA THR A 192 -0.96 12.74 -15.44
C THR A 192 0.22 12.30 -14.58
N VAL A 193 0.82 11.14 -14.89
CA VAL A 193 2.00 10.64 -14.17
C VAL A 193 3.19 11.58 -14.35
N ALA A 194 3.46 12.06 -15.55
CA ALA A 194 4.55 13.00 -15.82
C ALA A 194 4.37 14.31 -15.02
N ALA A 195 3.15 14.84 -14.96
CA ALA A 195 2.82 16.05 -14.20
C ALA A 195 2.96 15.88 -12.68
N THR A 196 2.84 14.66 -12.14
CA THR A 196 3.08 14.44 -10.69
C THR A 196 4.54 14.65 -10.27
N ILE A 197 5.51 14.51 -11.18
CA ILE A 197 6.94 14.68 -10.88
C ILE A 197 7.24 16.13 -10.45
N PRO A 198 6.97 17.17 -11.27
CA PRO A 198 7.21 18.56 -10.86
C PRO A 198 6.35 18.96 -9.66
N VAL A 199 5.12 18.45 -9.54
CA VAL A 199 4.27 18.71 -8.36
C VAL A 199 4.92 18.14 -7.09
N ALA A 200 5.44 16.92 -7.14
CA ALA A 200 6.15 16.31 -6.02
C ALA A 200 7.44 17.06 -5.64
N LEU A 201 8.24 17.46 -6.64
CA LEU A 201 9.44 18.29 -6.41
C LEU A 201 9.07 19.61 -5.73
N PHE A 202 8.02 20.28 -6.20
CA PHE A 202 7.50 21.49 -5.58
C PHE A 202 7.07 21.23 -4.13
N MET A 203 6.31 20.17 -3.87
CA MET A 203 5.87 19.80 -2.51
C MET A 203 7.07 19.53 -1.58
N GLY A 204 8.11 18.84 -2.07
CA GLY A 204 9.35 18.57 -1.33
C GLY A 204 10.09 19.86 -0.95
N VAL A 205 10.32 20.74 -1.93
CA VAL A 205 10.95 22.05 -1.70
C VAL A 205 10.11 22.93 -0.77
N TYR A 206 8.79 22.92 -0.93
CA TYR A 206 7.88 23.72 -0.12
C TYR A 206 7.93 23.31 1.36
N LEU A 207 7.86 22.01 1.64
CA LEU A 207 7.91 21.48 3.00
C LEU A 207 9.29 21.64 3.65
N ARG A 208 10.37 21.70 2.85
CA ARG A 208 11.72 21.84 3.37
C ARG A 208 12.13 23.29 3.61
N TYR A 209 11.85 24.20 2.65
CA TYR A 209 12.42 25.55 2.64
C TYR A 209 11.39 26.67 2.73
N ILE A 210 10.22 26.53 2.08
CA ILE A 210 9.26 27.65 1.96
C ILE A 210 8.43 27.79 3.24
N ARG A 211 7.75 26.71 3.67
CA ARG A 211 6.96 26.70 4.91
C ARG A 211 7.10 25.37 5.65
N PRO A 212 8.19 25.19 6.41
CA PRO A 212 8.41 23.98 7.20
C PRO A 212 7.23 23.68 8.13
N GLY A 213 6.78 22.42 8.13
CA GLY A 213 5.72 21.92 9.00
C GLY A 213 4.27 22.24 8.58
N ARG A 214 4.04 23.05 7.53
CA ARG A 214 2.67 23.38 7.06
C ARG A 214 2.13 22.35 6.06
N ILE A 215 1.96 21.13 6.55
CA ILE A 215 1.57 19.99 5.70
C ILE A 215 0.20 20.20 5.08
N GLY A 216 -0.79 20.69 5.83
CA GLY A 216 -2.14 20.91 5.31
C GLY A 216 -2.20 21.86 4.10
N GLU A 217 -1.37 22.91 4.08
CA GLU A 217 -1.28 23.82 2.92
C GLU A 217 -0.77 23.08 1.68
N VAL A 218 0.30 22.30 1.85
CA VAL A 218 0.90 21.50 0.76
C VAL A 218 -0.02 20.39 0.30
N SER A 219 -0.76 19.75 1.21
CA SER A 219 -1.76 18.73 0.87
C SER A 219 -2.84 19.31 -0.03
N VAL A 220 -3.36 20.50 0.30
CA VAL A 220 -4.40 21.17 -0.51
C VAL A 220 -3.82 21.56 -1.88
N ILE A 221 -2.66 22.21 -1.91
CA ILE A 221 -2.02 22.62 -3.17
C ILE A 221 -1.71 21.41 -4.05
N GLY A 222 -1.07 20.38 -3.47
CA GLY A 222 -0.74 19.14 -4.16
C GLY A 222 -1.98 18.43 -4.71
N PHE A 223 -3.05 18.32 -3.91
CA PHE A 223 -4.31 17.76 -4.37
C PHE A 223 -4.93 18.58 -5.50
N THR A 224 -4.97 19.90 -5.39
CA THR A 224 -5.49 20.78 -6.46
C THR A 224 -4.67 20.62 -7.75
N LEU A 225 -3.34 20.59 -7.66
CA LEU A 225 -2.47 20.40 -8.82
C LEU A 225 -2.62 19.00 -9.42
N LEU A 226 -2.82 17.97 -8.60
CA LEU A 226 -3.13 16.61 -9.06
C LEU A 226 -4.47 16.56 -9.80
N MET A 227 -5.51 17.20 -9.27
CA MET A 227 -6.80 17.28 -9.97
C MET A 227 -6.65 18.04 -11.29
N ALA A 228 -5.93 19.16 -11.28
CA ALA A 228 -5.62 19.91 -12.51
C ALA A 228 -4.84 19.06 -13.52
N ALA A 229 -3.91 18.22 -13.08
CA ALA A 229 -3.20 17.28 -13.95
C ALA A 229 -4.12 16.20 -14.54
N ILE A 230 -5.08 15.68 -13.77
CA ILE A 230 -6.06 14.71 -14.26
C ILE A 230 -6.98 15.35 -15.30
N PHE A 231 -7.55 16.52 -15.03
CA PHE A 231 -8.41 17.24 -15.99
C PHE A 231 -7.62 17.69 -17.22
N GLY A 232 -6.40 18.19 -17.04
CA GLY A 232 -5.51 18.55 -18.14
C GLY A 232 -5.11 17.34 -18.99
N GLY A 233 -4.97 16.17 -18.37
CA GLY A 233 -4.69 14.92 -19.09
C GLY A 233 -5.84 14.48 -19.99
N GLN A 234 -7.09 14.75 -19.62
CA GLN A 234 -8.23 14.54 -20.51
C GLN A 234 -8.12 15.44 -21.75
N TRP A 235 -7.84 16.73 -21.59
CA TRP A 235 -7.63 17.64 -22.72
C TRP A 235 -6.46 17.25 -23.61
N VAL A 236 -5.36 16.75 -23.02
CA VAL A 236 -4.22 16.21 -23.77
C VAL A 236 -4.63 14.99 -24.58
N SER A 237 -5.44 14.10 -24.02
CA SER A 237 -5.92 12.90 -24.69
C SER A 237 -6.90 13.19 -25.83
N GLU A 238 -7.71 14.24 -25.70
CA GLU A 238 -8.69 14.66 -26.72
C GLU A 238 -8.05 15.52 -27.82
N SER A 239 -6.89 16.13 -27.56
CA SER A 239 -6.21 17.02 -28.50
C SER A 239 -5.43 16.23 -29.58
N PRO A 240 -5.71 16.44 -30.88
CA PRO A 240 -5.01 15.76 -31.98
C PRO A 240 -3.50 16.05 -32.05
N THR A 241 -3.05 17.18 -31.50
CA THR A 241 -1.64 17.60 -31.54
C THR A 241 -0.85 17.17 -30.31
N LEU A 242 -1.51 17.11 -29.14
CA LEU A 242 -0.85 16.75 -27.88
C LEU A 242 -0.92 15.25 -27.60
N ALA A 243 -1.99 14.56 -27.99
CA ALA A 243 -2.13 13.13 -27.75
C ALA A 243 -0.94 12.31 -28.29
N PRO A 244 -0.47 12.51 -29.55
CA PRO A 244 0.66 11.74 -30.09
C PRO A 244 1.98 11.92 -29.32
N ILE A 245 2.17 13.05 -28.64
CA ILE A 245 3.37 13.32 -27.83
C ILE A 245 3.39 12.42 -26.58
N PHE A 246 2.21 12.09 -26.05
CA PHE A 246 2.05 11.26 -24.86
C PHE A 246 1.65 9.81 -25.18
N THR A 247 1.46 9.46 -26.46
CA THR A 247 1.36 8.06 -26.92
C THR A 247 2.75 7.55 -27.27
N LEU A 248 3.47 7.03 -26.28
CA LEU A 248 4.84 6.52 -26.46
C LEU A 248 4.87 5.01 -26.65
N GLU A 249 5.81 4.54 -27.49
CA GLU A 249 6.04 3.12 -27.67
C GLU A 249 6.45 2.45 -26.34
N PRO A 250 5.97 1.22 -26.05
CA PRO A 250 6.33 0.49 -24.83
C PRO A 250 7.83 0.43 -24.54
N THR A 251 8.67 0.26 -25.56
CA THR A 251 10.13 0.20 -25.44
C THR A 251 10.72 1.52 -24.92
N THR A 252 10.19 2.65 -25.39
CA THR A 252 10.58 3.99 -24.94
C THR A 252 10.12 4.23 -23.51
N LEU A 253 8.90 3.81 -23.15
CA LEU A 253 8.39 3.90 -21.79
C LEU A 253 9.23 3.11 -20.78
N VAL A 254 9.70 1.91 -21.16
CA VAL A 254 10.62 1.12 -20.33
C VAL A 254 11.93 1.91 -20.09
N GLY A 255 12.52 2.48 -21.14
CA GLY A 255 13.74 3.29 -21.03
C GLY A 255 13.55 4.51 -20.13
N LEU A 256 12.44 5.22 -20.28
CA LEU A 256 12.07 6.36 -19.44
C LEU A 256 11.85 5.96 -17.98
N LEU A 257 11.19 4.82 -17.73
CA LEU A 257 10.94 4.34 -16.38
C LEU A 257 12.24 3.96 -15.65
N ILE A 258 13.16 3.29 -16.35
CA ILE A 258 14.49 2.95 -15.81
C ILE A 258 15.29 4.23 -15.52
N GLY A 259 15.34 5.16 -16.47
CA GLY A 259 16.04 6.44 -16.30
C GLY A 259 15.46 7.25 -15.15
N TYR A 260 14.12 7.35 -15.07
CA TYR A 260 13.43 7.98 -13.96
C TYR A 260 13.74 7.30 -12.62
N GLY A 261 13.71 5.96 -12.57
CA GLY A 261 14.03 5.20 -11.38
C GLY A 261 15.46 5.46 -10.88
N PHE A 262 16.43 5.53 -11.80
CA PHE A 262 17.81 5.88 -11.47
C PHE A 262 17.93 7.30 -10.90
N VAL A 263 17.32 8.29 -11.55
CA VAL A 263 17.35 9.69 -11.06
C VAL A 263 16.65 9.79 -9.71
N ALA A 264 15.48 9.18 -9.55
CA ALA A 264 14.70 9.20 -8.31
C ALA A 264 15.43 8.53 -7.13
N ALA A 265 16.19 7.46 -7.40
CA ALA A 265 17.00 6.79 -6.38
C ALA A 265 18.29 7.56 -6.02
N SER A 266 18.76 8.47 -6.88
CA SER A 266 20.01 9.21 -6.67
C SER A 266 19.82 10.55 -5.95
N ILE A 267 18.59 11.07 -5.90
CA ILE A 267 18.26 12.34 -5.24
C ILE A 267 17.71 12.10 -3.83
N PRO A 268 17.73 13.12 -2.94
CA PRO A 268 17.27 12.96 -1.57
C PRO A 268 15.81 12.48 -1.47
N VAL A 269 15.55 11.56 -0.54
CA VAL A 269 14.22 10.94 -0.35
C VAL A 269 13.12 11.98 -0.08
N TRP A 270 13.45 13.03 0.67
CA TRP A 270 12.51 14.11 1.00
C TRP A 270 12.16 15.01 -0.19
N LEU A 271 12.96 15.01 -1.27
CA LEU A 271 12.78 15.91 -2.40
C LEU A 271 11.76 15.36 -3.40
N LEU A 272 11.84 14.06 -3.73
CA LEU A 272 10.95 13.44 -4.70
C LEU A 272 10.18 12.26 -4.13
N LEU A 273 10.86 11.27 -3.54
CA LEU A 273 10.25 9.99 -3.22
C LEU A 273 9.10 10.14 -2.22
N ALA A 274 9.36 10.73 -1.04
CA ALA A 274 8.34 10.89 0.00
C ALA A 274 7.21 11.86 -0.40
N PRO A 275 7.45 13.04 -1.00
CA PRO A 275 6.38 13.93 -1.46
C PRO A 275 5.53 13.32 -2.59
N ARG A 276 6.14 12.59 -3.53
CA ARG A 276 5.43 11.91 -4.62
C ARG A 276 4.54 10.81 -4.09
N ASP A 277 5.06 9.99 -3.19
CA ASP A 277 4.31 8.88 -2.62
C ASP A 277 3.17 9.42 -1.74
N TYR A 278 3.40 10.49 -0.98
CA TYR A 278 2.36 11.24 -0.28
C TYR A 278 1.29 11.80 -1.24
N LEU A 279 1.67 12.40 -2.37
CA LEU A 279 0.72 12.89 -3.37
C LEU A 279 -0.13 11.75 -3.96
N SER A 280 0.49 10.62 -4.29
CA SER A 280 -0.20 9.47 -4.88
C SER A 280 -1.20 8.82 -3.91
N THR A 281 -0.98 8.99 -2.60
CA THR A 281 -1.88 8.50 -1.56
C THR A 281 -3.26 9.14 -1.65
N PHE A 282 -3.35 10.42 -2.02
CA PHE A 282 -4.65 11.07 -2.24
C PHE A 282 -5.45 10.40 -3.35
N LEU A 283 -4.79 10.04 -4.46
CA LEU A 283 -5.44 9.34 -5.57
C LEU A 283 -5.88 7.93 -5.15
N LYS A 284 -4.99 7.18 -4.49
CA LYS A 284 -5.26 5.80 -4.07
C LYS A 284 -6.40 5.72 -3.05
N ILE A 285 -6.27 6.44 -1.93
CA ILE A 285 -7.30 6.45 -0.88
C ILE A 285 -8.59 7.11 -1.39
N GLY A 286 -8.47 8.23 -2.12
CA GLY A 286 -9.62 8.92 -2.69
C GLY A 286 -10.43 8.02 -3.63
N THR A 287 -9.78 7.24 -4.48
CA THR A 287 -10.44 6.29 -5.38
C THR A 287 -11.14 5.17 -4.60
N ILE A 288 -10.49 4.60 -3.58
CA ILE A 288 -11.10 3.55 -2.73
C ILE A 288 -12.33 4.09 -1.98
N VAL A 289 -12.24 5.31 -1.42
CA VAL A 289 -13.36 5.95 -0.73
C VAL A 289 -14.51 6.26 -1.69
N ALA A 290 -14.21 6.81 -2.87
CA ALA A 290 -15.22 7.07 -3.90
C ALA A 290 -15.92 5.79 -4.35
N LEU A 291 -15.18 4.70 -4.54
CA LEU A 291 -15.74 3.38 -4.87
C LEU A 291 -16.63 2.86 -3.74
N ALA A 292 -16.19 2.97 -2.49
CA ALA A 292 -16.99 2.55 -1.32
C ALA A 292 -18.30 3.34 -1.22
N ILE A 293 -18.26 4.66 -1.41
CA ILE A 293 -19.46 5.51 -1.45
C ILE A 293 -20.38 5.09 -2.60
N GLY A 294 -19.83 4.84 -3.79
CA GLY A 294 -20.59 4.34 -4.93
C GLY A 294 -21.30 3.01 -4.65
N ILE A 295 -20.61 2.07 -3.98
CA ILE A 295 -21.22 0.79 -3.55
C ILE A 295 -22.34 1.02 -2.53
N VAL A 296 -22.19 1.97 -1.60
CA VAL A 296 -23.23 2.29 -0.62
C VAL A 296 -24.48 2.88 -1.29
N ILE A 297 -24.30 3.74 -2.29
CA ILE A 297 -25.42 4.38 -2.99
C ILE A 297 -26.14 3.40 -3.92
N VAL A 298 -25.38 2.61 -4.70
CA VAL A 298 -25.94 1.70 -5.71
C VAL A 298 -26.40 0.37 -5.10
N ALA A 299 -25.76 -0.05 -4.00
CA ALA A 299 -25.97 -1.34 -3.33
C ALA A 299 -26.04 -2.54 -4.30
N PRO A 300 -25.08 -2.70 -5.24
CA PRO A 300 -25.21 -3.65 -6.34
C PRO A 300 -25.26 -5.10 -5.84
N PRO A 301 -26.07 -5.98 -6.48
CA PRO A 301 -26.08 -7.38 -6.15
C PRO A 301 -24.75 -8.03 -6.55
N LEU A 302 -24.18 -8.82 -5.63
CA LEU A 302 -22.97 -9.58 -5.88
C LEU A 302 -23.30 -10.74 -6.82
N LYS A 303 -22.84 -10.64 -8.08
CA LYS A 303 -23.09 -11.67 -9.12
C LYS A 303 -22.23 -12.92 -8.96
N MET A 304 -21.13 -12.82 -8.21
CA MET A 304 -20.20 -13.94 -8.03
C MET A 304 -20.74 -14.91 -6.97
N PRO A 305 -20.76 -16.23 -7.21
CA PRO A 305 -21.12 -17.20 -6.18
C PRO A 305 -20.05 -17.26 -5.08
N ALA A 306 -20.46 -17.69 -3.88
CA ALA A 306 -19.57 -17.80 -2.72
C ALA A 306 -18.40 -18.76 -2.98
N LEU A 307 -18.70 -19.90 -3.58
CA LEU A 307 -17.75 -20.88 -4.08
C LEU A 307 -18.12 -21.22 -5.52
N THR A 308 -17.11 -21.40 -6.36
CA THR A 308 -17.29 -21.91 -7.73
C THR A 308 -16.87 -23.37 -7.80
N GLN A 309 -17.14 -24.02 -8.94
CA GLN A 309 -16.61 -25.35 -9.25
C GLN A 309 -15.07 -25.44 -9.19
N PHE A 310 -14.38 -24.30 -9.35
CA PHE A 310 -12.91 -24.23 -9.34
C PHE A 310 -12.31 -24.14 -7.93
N ALA A 311 -13.14 -24.07 -6.88
CA ALA A 311 -12.65 -24.15 -5.49
C ALA A 311 -11.97 -25.51 -5.20
N ALA A 312 -12.35 -26.57 -5.91
CA ALA A 312 -11.75 -27.90 -5.81
C ALA A 312 -10.52 -28.09 -6.73
N GLY A 313 -10.07 -27.05 -7.43
CA GLY A 313 -8.97 -27.10 -8.41
C GLY A 313 -9.44 -27.03 -9.86
N GLY A 314 -8.49 -27.10 -10.80
CA GLY A 314 -8.79 -27.10 -12.25
C GLY A 314 -9.29 -25.76 -12.80
N GLY A 315 -8.93 -24.65 -12.15
CA GLY A 315 -9.32 -23.30 -12.56
C GLY A 315 -8.68 -22.86 -13.89
N PRO A 316 -9.33 -21.95 -14.63
CA PRO A 316 -8.82 -21.44 -15.92
C PRO A 316 -7.57 -20.57 -15.76
N VAL A 317 -7.38 -19.92 -14.61
CA VAL A 317 -6.20 -19.08 -14.32
C VAL A 317 -5.04 -19.94 -13.79
N TRP A 318 -5.34 -20.91 -12.93
CA TRP A 318 -4.39 -21.91 -12.45
C TRP A 318 -5.10 -23.19 -12.02
N ALA A 319 -4.40 -24.32 -12.15
CA ALA A 319 -4.95 -25.66 -11.91
C ALA A 319 -4.93 -26.13 -10.44
N GLY A 320 -4.20 -25.45 -9.56
CA GLY A 320 -4.06 -25.77 -8.14
C GLY A 320 -5.33 -25.58 -7.27
N ASN A 321 -5.37 -26.32 -6.15
CA ASN A 321 -6.44 -26.32 -5.15
C ASN A 321 -6.52 -25.01 -4.34
N LEU A 322 -7.61 -24.81 -3.59
CA LEU A 322 -7.79 -23.66 -2.69
C LEU A 322 -6.62 -23.49 -1.70
N PHE A 323 -6.21 -24.57 -1.03
CA PHE A 323 -5.01 -24.61 -0.19
C PHE A 323 -3.89 -25.36 -0.92
N PRO A 324 -2.66 -24.82 -1.00
CA PRO A 324 -2.18 -23.55 -0.41
C PRO A 324 -2.31 -22.33 -1.35
N PHE A 325 -2.80 -22.49 -2.58
CA PHE A 325 -2.66 -21.47 -3.62
C PHE A 325 -3.38 -20.16 -3.32
N LEU A 326 -4.53 -20.18 -2.66
CA LEU A 326 -5.23 -18.94 -2.26
C LEU A 326 -4.33 -18.00 -1.44
N PHE A 327 -3.57 -18.58 -0.50
CA PHE A 327 -2.67 -17.86 0.41
C PHE A 327 -1.48 -17.26 -0.35
N ILE A 328 -1.02 -17.93 -1.40
CA ILE A 328 0.09 -17.48 -2.24
C ILE A 328 -0.39 -16.42 -3.24
N THR A 329 -1.57 -16.59 -3.83
CA THR A 329 -2.12 -15.65 -4.81
C THR A 329 -2.48 -14.32 -4.16
N ILE A 330 -3.18 -14.36 -3.02
CA ILE A 330 -3.47 -13.16 -2.23
C ILE A 330 -2.40 -13.03 -1.13
N ALA A 331 -1.13 -13.04 -1.55
CA ALA A 331 -0.01 -12.76 -0.64
C ALA A 331 0.12 -11.25 -0.41
N CYS A 332 0.01 -10.44 -1.47
CA CYS A 332 0.09 -8.98 -1.37
C CYS A 332 -1.14 -8.43 -0.63
N GLY A 333 -0.95 -8.09 0.65
CA GLY A 333 -1.99 -7.64 1.58
C GLY A 333 -2.09 -8.55 2.81
N ALA A 334 -2.03 -9.88 2.62
CA ALA A 334 -2.11 -10.81 3.74
C ALA A 334 -0.75 -11.21 4.31
N VAL A 335 0.27 -11.49 3.48
CA VAL A 335 1.65 -11.81 3.89
C VAL A 335 2.58 -11.48 2.71
N SER A 336 3.34 -10.39 2.77
CA SER A 336 4.15 -9.91 1.64
C SER A 336 5.60 -9.65 2.03
N GLY A 337 6.53 -10.27 1.30
CA GLY A 337 7.96 -9.99 1.43
C GLY A 337 8.33 -8.57 0.99
N PHE A 338 7.60 -7.99 0.03
CA PHE A 338 7.87 -6.63 -0.45
C PHE A 338 7.63 -5.56 0.61
N HIS A 339 6.56 -5.71 1.40
CA HIS A 339 6.25 -4.76 2.46
C HIS A 339 7.33 -4.77 3.53
N ALA A 340 7.82 -5.97 3.89
CA ALA A 340 8.96 -6.13 4.80
C ALA A 340 10.24 -5.42 4.28
N LEU A 341 10.46 -5.35 2.96
CA LEU A 341 11.59 -4.61 2.40
C LEU A 341 11.40 -3.09 2.54
N ILE A 342 10.17 -2.57 2.39
CA ILE A 342 9.86 -1.15 2.63
C ILE A 342 9.93 -0.79 4.13
N SER A 343 9.42 -1.67 4.98
CA SER A 343 9.43 -1.54 6.45
C SER A 343 10.81 -1.71 7.08
N SER A 344 11.72 -2.45 6.46
CA SER A 344 13.12 -2.52 6.90
C SER A 344 14.06 -1.59 6.12
N GLY A 345 13.56 -0.91 5.08
CA GLY A 345 14.37 -0.11 4.16
C GLY A 345 14.22 1.38 4.36
N THR A 346 13.21 1.99 3.73
CA THR A 346 13.06 3.46 3.66
C THR A 346 12.29 4.03 4.84
N THR A 347 11.20 3.39 5.23
CA THR A 347 10.30 3.84 6.31
C THR A 347 11.00 4.09 7.66
N PRO A 348 11.85 3.18 8.18
CA PRO A 348 12.47 3.38 9.50
C PRO A 348 13.43 4.57 9.50
N LYS A 349 14.09 4.86 8.37
CA LYS A 349 15.01 6.00 8.21
C LYS A 349 14.33 7.36 8.24
N LEU A 350 13.01 7.39 8.01
CA LEU A 350 12.20 8.61 8.00
C LEU A 350 11.35 8.79 9.27
N LEU A 351 11.26 7.76 10.11
CA LEU A 351 10.36 7.70 11.26
C LEU A 351 10.74 8.73 12.33
N GLU A 352 9.94 9.79 12.49
CA GLU A 352 10.22 10.85 13.48
C GLU A 352 10.06 10.42 14.95
N ASN A 353 9.18 9.46 15.24
CA ASN A 353 8.92 8.95 16.58
C ASN A 353 8.51 7.47 16.53
N GLU A 354 9.04 6.65 17.45
CA GLU A 354 8.75 5.20 17.48
C GLU A 354 7.25 4.92 17.66
N SER A 355 6.52 5.77 18.41
CA SER A 355 5.07 5.61 18.59
C SER A 355 4.27 5.74 17.29
N HIS A 356 4.81 6.38 16.26
CA HIS A 356 4.17 6.52 14.95
C HIS A 356 4.21 5.21 14.14
N ALA A 357 5.07 4.25 14.51
CA ALA A 357 5.17 2.96 13.81
C ALA A 357 3.85 2.19 13.76
N ARG A 358 2.99 2.32 14.80
CA ARG A 358 1.64 1.72 14.78
C ARG A 358 0.74 2.34 13.72
N TYR A 359 0.79 3.67 13.57
CA TYR A 359 -0.02 4.39 12.59
C TYR A 359 0.47 4.13 11.16
N ILE A 360 1.78 4.06 10.97
CA ILE A 360 2.41 3.91 9.66
C ILE A 360 2.42 2.45 9.19
N GLY A 361 2.94 1.52 10.00
CA GLY A 361 3.03 0.10 9.62
C GLY A 361 1.68 -0.60 9.70
N TYR A 362 1.17 -0.85 10.91
CA TYR A 362 -0.09 -1.58 11.07
C TYR A 362 -1.27 -0.83 10.43
N GLY A 363 -1.32 0.50 10.53
CA GLY A 363 -2.40 1.31 9.96
C GLY A 363 -2.29 1.55 8.44
N GLY A 364 -1.11 1.32 7.84
CA GLY A 364 -0.91 1.43 6.39
C GLY A 364 -1.36 0.18 5.63
N MET A 365 -1.35 -0.97 6.29
CA MET A 365 -1.89 -2.25 5.81
C MET A 365 -3.40 -2.31 5.93
#